data_AF-A0A1Q6XDV8-F1
#
_entry.id   AF-A0A1Q6XDV8-F1
#
_cell.length_a   1.000
_cell.length_b   1.000
_cell.length_c   1.000
_cell.angle_alpha   90.00
_cell.angle_beta   90.00
_cell.angle_gamma   90.00
#
_symmetry.space_group_name_H-M   'P 1'
#
loop_
_entity.id
_entity.type
_entity.pdbx_description
1 polymer ?
#
loop_
_entity_poly.entity_id
_entity_poly.type
_entity_poly.pdbx_seq_one_letter_code
_entity_poly.pdbx_strand_id
1 'polypeptide(L)'
;MAKKSSPPHTESESTNWRELYRDAILELDPAKLSVHIAEAEKALVQRGRELAQETGDNREEEQSLDDAMHLLRALHSFSQSNA
;
A
#
# COMPACT_ATOMS: atom_id res chain seq x y z
N MET A 1 -29.33 26.52 -4.16
CA MET A 1 -29.04 25.11 -3.80
C MET A 1 -27.56 25.01 -3.47
N ALA A 2 -27.21 24.93 -2.18
CA ALA A 2 -25.82 24.89 -1.73
C ALA A 2 -25.22 23.53 -2.07
N LYS A 3 -24.20 23.50 -2.94
CA LYS A 3 -23.37 22.31 -3.12
C LYS A 3 -22.55 22.16 -1.85
N LYS A 4 -22.85 21.12 -1.09
CA LYS A 4 -22.16 20.75 0.15
C LYS A 4 -20.67 20.69 -0.12
N SER A 5 -19.93 21.52 0.59
CA SER A 5 -18.48 21.42 0.73
C SER A 5 -18.16 20.01 1.20
N SER A 6 -17.45 19.23 0.39
CA SER A 6 -16.80 18.01 0.88
C SER A 6 -15.81 18.40 1.98
N PRO A 7 -15.68 17.60 3.05
CA PRO A 7 -14.73 17.88 4.12
C PRO A 7 -13.29 17.72 3.59
N PRO A 8 -12.30 18.36 4.24
CA PRO A 8 -10.89 18.20 3.88
C PRO A 8 -10.57 16.71 3.91
N HIS A 9 -10.00 16.22 2.81
CA HIS A 9 -9.59 14.83 2.68
C HIS A 9 -8.53 14.58 3.75
N THR A 10 -8.94 13.97 4.87
CA THR A 10 -8.05 13.07 5.58
C THR A 10 -7.77 11.97 4.57
N GLU A 11 -6.69 12.13 3.82
CA GLU A 11 -6.15 11.12 2.91
C GLU A 11 -6.08 9.83 3.73
N SER A 12 -7.00 8.91 3.43
CA SER A 12 -7.01 7.62 4.08
C SER A 12 -5.64 7.00 3.83
N GLU A 13 -5.03 6.34 4.83
CA GLU A 13 -3.77 5.60 4.64
C GLU A 13 -3.84 4.65 3.42
N SER A 14 -5.06 4.22 3.06
CA SER A 14 -5.35 3.43 1.85
C SER A 14 -5.11 4.16 0.53
N THR A 15 -5.27 5.49 0.46
CA THR A 15 -4.95 6.29 -0.73
C THR A 15 -3.44 6.37 -0.92
N ASN A 16 -2.67 6.23 0.16
CA ASN A 16 -1.23 6.35 0.14
C ASN A 16 -0.44 5.03 0.05
N TRP A 17 -1.08 3.94 -0.38
CA TRP A 17 -0.41 2.65 -0.50
C TRP A 17 0.82 2.70 -1.43
N ARG A 18 0.81 3.59 -2.43
CA ARG A 18 1.91 3.77 -3.40
C ARG A 18 3.15 4.39 -2.79
N GLU A 19 3.02 5.40 -1.92
CA GLU A 19 4.19 6.00 -1.27
C GLU A 19 4.74 5.05 -0.21
N LEU A 20 3.88 4.40 0.59
CA LEU A 20 4.33 3.41 1.58
C LEU A 20 5.05 2.24 0.91
N TYR A 21 4.53 1.74 -0.21
CA TYR A 21 5.22 0.75 -1.03
C TYR A 21 6.57 1.26 -1.53
N ARG A 22 6.63 2.50 -2.03
CA ARG A 22 7.87 3.11 -2.51
C ARG A 22 8.91 3.27 -1.39
N ASP A 23 8.49 3.70 -0.22
CA ASP A 23 9.35 3.88 0.95
C ASP A 23 9.91 2.53 1.39
N ALA A 24 9.08 1.47 1.40
CA ALA A 24 9.52 0.12 1.73
C ALA A 24 10.59 -0.43 0.77
N ILE A 25 10.45 -0.22 -0.55
CA ILE A 25 11.46 -0.71 -1.53
C ILE A 25 12.74 0.14 -1.59
N LEU A 26 12.70 1.37 -1.08
CA LEU A 26 13.85 2.28 -1.03
C LEU A 26 14.55 2.30 0.34
N GLU A 27 13.98 1.65 1.36
CA GLU A 27 14.58 1.55 2.68
C GLU A 27 15.81 0.63 2.66
N LEU A 28 16.94 1.16 3.15
CA LEU A 28 18.24 0.49 3.18
C LEU A 28 18.65 0.04 4.59
N ASP A 29 18.01 0.59 5.63
CA ASP A 29 18.22 0.20 7.01
C ASP A 29 17.39 -1.07 7.32
N PRO A 30 18.02 -2.24 7.55
CA PRO A 30 17.31 -3.48 7.81
C PRO A 30 16.40 -3.41 9.05
N ALA A 31 16.75 -2.58 10.05
CA ALA A 31 15.95 -2.41 11.24
C ALA A 31 14.64 -1.67 10.96
N LYS A 32 14.63 -0.77 9.98
CA LYS A 32 13.45 0.00 9.56
C LYS A 32 12.69 -0.66 8.41
N LEU A 33 13.38 -1.48 7.61
CA LEU A 33 12.79 -2.17 6.48
C LEU A 33 11.57 -3.01 6.89
N SER A 34 11.68 -3.75 7.99
CA SER A 34 10.57 -4.56 8.50
C SER A 34 9.34 -3.72 8.88
N VAL A 35 9.55 -2.51 9.39
CA VAL A 35 8.47 -1.58 9.75
C VAL A 35 7.77 -1.05 8.51
N HIS A 36 8.55 -0.56 7.53
CA HIS A 36 7.99 -0.02 6.28
C HIS A 36 7.26 -1.10 5.47
N ILE A 37 7.78 -2.34 5.43
CA ILE A 37 7.09 -3.47 4.79
C ILE A 37 5.73 -3.69 5.44
N ALA A 38 5.66 -3.73 6.78
CA ALA A 38 4.40 -3.97 7.49
C ALA A 38 3.36 -2.85 7.26
N GLU A 39 3.81 -1.59 7.22
CA GLU A 39 2.95 -0.44 6.92
C GLU A 39 2.42 -0.48 5.48
N ALA A 40 3.29 -0.79 4.52
CA ALA A 40 2.90 -0.94 3.12
C ALA A 40 1.93 -2.10 2.91
N GLU A 41 2.19 -3.28 3.49
CA GLU A 41 1.28 -4.43 3.42
C GLU A 41 -0.11 -4.11 3.99
N LYS A 42 -0.16 -3.42 5.14
CA LYS A 42 -1.43 -2.97 5.74
C LYS A 42 -2.20 -2.06 4.79
N ALA A 43 -1.53 -1.07 4.18
CA ALA A 43 -2.15 -0.13 3.26
C ALA A 43 -2.66 -0.82 1.98
N LEU A 44 -1.89 -1.75 1.41
CA LEU A 44 -2.27 -2.56 0.25
C LEU A 44 -3.52 -3.40 0.53
N VAL A 45 -3.57 -4.09 1.67
CA VAL A 45 -4.74 -4.90 2.08
C VAL A 45 -5.98 -4.00 2.26
N GLN A 46 -5.81 -2.83 2.86
CA GLN A 46 -6.90 -1.89 3.05
C GLN A 46 -7.42 -1.37 1.71
N ARG A 47 -6.55 -0.97 0.79
CA ARG A 47 -6.97 -0.55 -0.57
C ARG A 47 -7.65 -1.66 -1.33
N GLY A 48 -7.14 -2.90 -1.25
CA GLY A 48 -7.78 -4.05 -1.90
C GLY A 48 -9.20 -4.32 -1.39
N ARG A 49 -9.46 -4.11 -0.09
CA ARG A 49 -10.81 -4.21 0.48
C ARG A 49 -11.72 -3.11 -0.04
N GLU A 50 -11.22 -1.89 -0.16
CA GLU A 50 -11.97 -0.74 -0.70
C GLU A 50 -12.32 -0.96 -2.17
N LEU A 51 -11.36 -1.38 -2.99
CA LEU A 51 -11.56 -1.71 -4.39
C LEU A 51 -12.63 -2.79 -4.60
N ALA A 52 -12.65 -3.81 -3.75
CA ALA A 52 -13.68 -4.86 -3.82
C ALA A 52 -15.11 -4.35 -3.56
N GLN A 53 -15.27 -3.19 -2.91
CA GLN A 53 -16.56 -2.53 -2.70
C GLN A 53 -16.88 -1.47 -3.77
N GLU A 54 -15.88 -1.03 -4.53
CA GLU A 54 -16.08 -0.05 -5.60
C GLU A 54 -16.70 -0.72 -6.84
N THR A 55 -17.81 -0.17 -7.32
CA THR A 55 -18.36 -0.55 -8.63
C THR A 55 -17.63 0.25 -9.73
N GLY A 56 -16.54 -0.30 -10.25
CA GLY A 56 -15.72 0.30 -11.30
C GLY A 56 -14.79 -0.71 -11.97
N ASP A 57 -14.25 -0.38 -13.15
CA ASP A 57 -13.18 -1.16 -13.77
C ASP A 57 -11.84 -0.75 -13.14
N ASN A 58 -11.49 -1.44 -12.05
CA ASN A 58 -10.28 -1.17 -11.27
C ASN A 58 -9.18 -2.22 -11.49
N ARG A 59 -9.26 -3.00 -12.58
CA ARG A 59 -8.39 -4.16 -12.84
C ARG A 59 -6.90 -3.84 -12.84
N GLU A 60 -6.53 -2.67 -13.36
CA GLU A 60 -5.14 -2.20 -13.36
C GLU A 60 -4.63 -1.94 -11.94
N GLU A 61 -5.46 -1.31 -11.08
CA GLU A 61 -5.08 -1.07 -9.69
C GLU A 61 -5.05 -2.38 -8.91
N GLU A 62 -6.00 -3.28 -9.11
CA GLU A 62 -5.99 -4.62 -8.52
C GLU A 62 -4.70 -5.40 -8.85
N GLN A 63 -4.29 -5.40 -10.12
CA GLN A 63 -3.03 -6.04 -10.52
C GLN A 63 -1.84 -5.36 -9.85
N SER A 64 -1.82 -4.03 -9.78
CA SER A 64 -0.75 -3.29 -9.13
C SER A 64 -0.64 -3.60 -7.64
N LEU A 65 -1.76 -3.82 -6.94
CA LEU A 65 -1.77 -4.23 -5.54
C LEU A 65 -1.21 -5.65 -5.35
N ASP A 66 -1.55 -6.59 -6.24
CA ASP A 66 -1.05 -7.96 -6.18
C ASP A 66 0.47 -8.02 -6.46
N ASP A 67 0.93 -7.29 -7.48
CA ASP A 67 2.35 -7.17 -7.82
C ASP A 67 3.15 -6.58 -6.66
N ALA A 68 2.64 -5.50 -6.05
CA ALA A 68 3.28 -4.85 -4.90
C ALA A 68 3.36 -5.78 -3.68
N MET A 69 2.27 -6.50 -3.36
CA MET A 69 2.24 -7.47 -2.26
C MET A 69 3.23 -8.62 -2.48
N HIS A 70 3.33 -9.13 -3.71
CA HIS A 70 4.32 -10.15 -4.06
C HIS A 70 5.75 -9.66 -3.88
N LEU A 71 6.07 -8.45 -4.35
CA LEU A 71 7.41 -7.89 -4.20
C LEU A 71 7.78 -7.68 -2.73
N LEU A 72 6.89 -7.12 -1.91
CA LEU A 72 7.16 -6.88 -0.48
C LEU A 72 7.45 -8.18 0.28
N ARG A 73 6.69 -9.26 -0.01
CA ARG A 73 6.95 -10.58 0.57
C ARG A 73 8.30 -11.16 0.16
N ALA A 74 8.66 -10.99 -1.12
CA ALA A 74 9.97 -11.40 -1.60
C ALA A 74 11.07 -10.61 -0.87
N LEU A 75 10.95 -9.29 -0.82
CA LEU A 75 11.90 -8.39 -0.13
C LEU A 75 12.08 -8.77 1.34
N HIS A 76 10.99 -9.01 2.06
CA HIS A 76 11.03 -9.45 3.45
C HIS A 76 11.75 -10.80 3.60
N SER A 77 11.50 -11.77 2.72
CA SER A 77 12.19 -13.06 2.78
C SER A 77 13.70 -12.94 2.52
N PHE A 78 14.10 -12.07 1.58
CA PHE A 78 15.52 -11.81 1.30
C PHE A 78 16.22 -11.10 2.46
N SER A 79 15.57 -10.13 3.10
CA SER A 79 16.17 -9.44 4.24
C SER A 79 16.35 -10.35 5.47
N GLN A 80 15.47 -11.35 5.65
CA GLN A 80 15.58 -12.34 6.73
C GLN A 80 16.63 -13.43 6.43
N SER A 81 16.88 -13.74 5.15
CA SER A 81 17.88 -14.73 4.76
C SER A 81 19.32 -14.21 4.82
N ASN A 82 19.52 -12.89 4.91
CA ASN A 82 20.82 -12.23 4.92
C ASN A 82 21.25 -11.73 6.32
N ALA A 83 20.48 -12.05 7.36
CA ALA A 83 20.77 -11.76 8.77
C ALA A 83 21.36 -12.99 9.47
#